data_AF-A0A944DK92-F1
#
_entry.id   AF-A0A944DK92-F1
#
_cell.length_a   1.000
_cell.length_b   1.000
_cell.length_c   1.000
_cell.angle_alpha   90.00
_cell.angle_beta   90.00
_cell.angle_gamma   90.00
#
_symmetry.space_group_name_H-M   'P 1'
#
loop_
_entity.id
_entity.type
_entity.pdbx_description
1 polymer ?
#
loop_
_entity_poly.entity_id
_entity_poly.type
_entity_poly.pdbx_seq_one_letter_code
_entity_poly.pdbx_strand_id
1 'polypeptide(L)'
;MRNDNGDMPSKDQVIETVLDILVRITGLDEREQLSGATNPAKDLHVDTDDLSVFIAEVERHFHIDAPQVEWFGIDGTIESVSSLVLRHLSK
;
A
#
# COMPACT_ATOMS: atom_id res chain seq x y z
N MET A 1 -2.30 -26.96 14.37
CA MET A 1 -3.44 -26.47 13.59
C MET A 1 -2.93 -25.33 12.74
N ARG A 2 -2.79 -25.54 11.43
CA ARG A 2 -2.47 -24.48 10.48
C ARG A 2 -3.49 -24.64 9.37
N ASN A 3 -4.57 -23.86 9.48
CA ASN A 3 -5.50 -23.70 8.38
C ASN A 3 -4.90 -22.57 7.55
N ASP A 4 -4.01 -22.92 6.61
CA ASP A 4 -3.68 -22.05 5.49
C ASP A 4 -4.91 -22.06 4.56
N ASN A 5 -5.99 -21.41 4.99
CA ASN A 5 -7.08 -21.07 4.10
C ASN A 5 -6.54 -19.96 3.19
N GLY A 6 -6.47 -20.24 1.89
CA GLY A 6 -6.23 -19.27 0.84
C GLY A 6 -7.40 -18.28 0.71
N ASP A 7 -7.75 -17.60 1.80
CA ASP A 7 -8.67 -16.49 1.78
C ASP A 7 -7.91 -15.23 1.39
N MET A 8 -8.43 -14.55 0.37
CA MET A 8 -7.99 -13.23 -0.05
C MET A 8 -7.96 -12.30 1.18
N PRO A 9 -6.89 -11.52 1.40
CA PRO A 9 -6.90 -10.54 2.48
C PRO A 9 -8.06 -9.57 2.27
N SER A 10 -8.70 -9.16 3.37
CA SER A 10 -9.75 -8.14 3.30
C SER A 10 -9.16 -6.79 2.92
N LYS A 11 -9.98 -5.88 2.39
CA LYS A 11 -9.54 -4.52 2.07
C LYS A 11 -8.94 -3.81 3.28
N ASP A 12 -9.54 -3.97 4.44
CA ASP A 12 -9.03 -3.36 5.68
C ASP A 12 -7.67 -3.93 6.06
N GLN A 13 -7.46 -5.26 5.93
CA GLN A 13 -6.15 -5.87 6.18
C GLN A 13 -5.06 -5.36 5.23
N VAL A 14 -5.40 -5.18 3.94
CA VAL A 14 -4.48 -4.60 2.96
C VAL A 14 -4.17 -3.14 3.32
N ILE A 15 -5.18 -2.33 3.66
CA ILE A 15 -4.99 -0.93 4.07
C ILE A 15 -4.03 -0.84 5.26
N GLU A 16 -4.28 -1.61 6.32
CA GLU A 16 -3.43 -1.58 7.52
C GLU A 16 -1.98 -1.96 7.19
N THR A 17 -1.79 -2.98 6.35
CA THR A 17 -0.47 -3.43 5.92
C THR A 17 0.25 -2.37 5.07
N VAL A 18 -0.46 -1.72 4.15
CA VAL A 18 0.10 -0.66 3.30
C VAL A 18 0.50 0.55 4.15
N LEU A 19 -0.30 0.92 5.16
CA LEU A 19 0.06 1.98 6.11
C LEU A 19 1.30 1.64 6.94
N ASP A 20 1.45 0.39 7.36
CA ASP A 20 2.62 -0.05 8.11
C ASP A 20 3.90 -0.01 7.26
N ILE A 21 3.80 -0.35 5.96
CA ILE A 21 4.89 -0.18 5.01
C ILE A 21 5.25 1.30 4.86
N LEU A 22 4.25 2.18 4.72
CA LEU A 22 4.47 3.61 4.61
C LEU A 22 5.22 4.17 5.82
N VAL A 23 4.77 3.84 7.04
CA VAL A 23 5.43 4.25 8.29
C VAL A 23 6.86 3.75 8.34
N ARG A 24 7.10 2.50 7.95
CA ARG A 24 8.45 1.93 7.94
C ARG A 24 9.39 2.65 6.98
N ILE A 25 8.91 3.06 5.80
CA ILE A 25 9.73 3.76 4.79
C ILE A 25 10.00 5.20 5.20
N THR A 26 8.96 5.90 5.64
CA THR A 26 9.04 7.34 5.96
C THR A 26 9.60 7.63 7.36
N GLY A 27 9.64 6.63 8.24
CA GLY A 27 10.03 6.81 9.64
C GLY A 27 9.04 7.64 10.45
N LEU A 28 7.78 7.75 10.00
CA LEU A 28 6.75 8.53 10.69
C LEU A 28 6.26 7.78 11.93
N ASP A 29 6.42 8.38 13.11
CA ASP A 29 5.99 7.78 14.38
C ASP A 29 4.46 7.86 14.61
N GLU A 30 3.73 8.61 13.78
CA GLU A 30 2.31 8.96 14.01
C GLU A 30 1.33 8.07 13.20
N ARG A 31 1.52 6.74 13.26
CA ARG A 31 0.68 5.75 12.56
C ARG A 31 -0.83 5.92 12.80
N GLU A 32 -1.20 6.37 14.00
CA GLU A 32 -2.59 6.57 14.44
C GLU A 32 -3.29 7.74 13.72
N GLN A 33 -2.53 8.66 13.13
CA GLN A 33 -3.06 9.80 12.37
C GLN A 33 -3.27 9.46 10.89
N LEU A 34 -2.78 8.30 10.44
CA LEU A 34 -2.89 7.87 9.06
C LEU A 34 -4.16 7.05 8.83
N SER A 35 -4.74 7.18 7.64
CA SER A 35 -5.93 6.45 7.25
C SER A 35 -5.89 6.05 5.77
N GLY A 36 -6.88 5.29 5.30
CA GLY A 36 -7.03 4.99 3.88
C GLY A 36 -7.11 6.24 2.99
N ALA A 37 -7.62 7.35 3.50
CA ALA A 37 -7.71 8.61 2.75
C ALA A 37 -6.36 9.34 2.64
N THR A 38 -5.35 8.95 3.42
CA THR A 38 -4.04 9.60 3.40
C THR A 38 -3.36 9.40 2.04
N ASN A 39 -2.82 10.48 1.51
CA ASN A 39 -2.01 10.51 0.30
C ASN A 39 -0.54 10.79 0.67
N PRO A 40 0.38 9.82 0.55
CA PRO A 40 1.77 10.01 0.96
C PRO A 40 2.46 11.20 0.29
N ALA A 41 2.20 11.45 -1.00
CA ALA A 41 2.81 12.54 -1.73
C ALA A 41 2.23 13.92 -1.35
N LYS A 42 0.90 13.99 -1.16
CA LYS A 42 0.20 15.28 -0.94
C LYS A 42 0.10 15.68 0.51
N ASP A 43 -0.19 14.74 1.41
CA ASP A 43 -0.48 15.03 2.81
C ASP A 43 0.77 14.94 3.69
N LEU A 44 1.69 14.04 3.34
CA LEU A 44 2.92 13.79 4.10
C LEU A 44 4.17 14.33 3.41
N HIS A 45 4.02 14.85 2.18
CA HIS A 45 5.11 15.37 1.35
C HIS A 45 6.28 14.38 1.17
N VAL A 46 5.97 13.07 1.09
CA VAL A 46 6.95 12.03 0.78
C VAL A 46 7.50 12.31 -0.62
N ASP A 47 8.83 12.33 -0.75
CA ASP A 47 9.49 12.62 -2.01
C ASP A 47 9.39 11.46 -3.01
N THR A 48 9.83 11.71 -4.24
CA THR A 48 9.69 10.73 -5.33
C THR A 48 10.55 9.48 -5.11
N ASP A 49 11.69 9.60 -4.43
CA ASP A 49 12.60 8.47 -4.19
C ASP A 49 11.98 7.55 -3.12
N ASP A 50 11.48 8.12 -2.03
CA ASP A 50 10.79 7.39 -0.97
C ASP A 50 9.46 6.79 -1.46
N LEU A 51 8.70 7.49 -2.32
CA LEU A 51 7.51 6.94 -2.95
C LEU A 51 7.83 5.73 -3.83
N SER A 52 8.96 5.77 -4.55
CA SER A 52 9.40 4.65 -5.39
C SER A 52 9.75 3.43 -4.53
N VAL A 53 10.43 3.65 -3.40
CA VAL A 53 10.73 2.59 -2.42
C VAL A 53 9.45 2.03 -1.79
N PHE A 54 8.51 2.91 -1.42
CA PHE A 54 7.21 2.52 -0.89
C PHE A 54 6.44 1.61 -1.86
N ILE A 55 6.34 1.99 -3.14
CA ILE A 55 5.69 1.17 -4.17
C ILE A 55 6.37 -0.19 -4.29
N ALA A 56 7.71 -0.22 -4.39
CA ALA A 56 8.47 -1.46 -4.52
C ALA A 56 8.28 -2.39 -3.30
N GLU A 57 8.22 -1.85 -2.09
CA GLU A 57 7.96 -2.64 -0.88
C GLU A 57 6.52 -3.16 -0.80
N VAL A 58 5.53 -2.39 -1.27
CA VAL A 58 4.15 -2.86 -1.40
C VAL A 58 4.09 -4.05 -2.38
N GLU A 59 4.66 -3.91 -3.57
CA GLU A 59 4.71 -4.99 -4.56
C GLU A 59 5.40 -6.25 -4.02
N ARG A 60 6.56 -6.06 -3.38
CA ARG A 60 7.34 -7.13 -2.75
C ARG A 60 6.57 -7.83 -1.63
N HIS A 61 5.81 -7.09 -0.82
CA HIS A 61 5.04 -7.65 0.29
C HIS A 61 3.88 -8.51 -0.20
N PHE A 62 3.14 -8.02 -1.18
CA PHE A 62 1.95 -8.72 -1.70
C PHE A 62 2.25 -9.69 -2.84
N HIS A 63 3.52 -9.80 -3.26
CA HIS A 63 3.94 -10.65 -4.38
C HIS A 63 3.19 -10.31 -5.68
N ILE A 64 2.97 -9.03 -5.94
CA ILE A 64 2.36 -8.53 -7.17
C ILE A 64 3.40 -7.83 -8.05
N ASP A 65 3.08 -7.71 -9.33
CA ASP A 65 3.86 -6.94 -10.32
C ASP A 65 2.88 -6.06 -11.09
N ALA A 66 2.73 -4.82 -10.64
CA ALA A 66 1.80 -3.87 -11.24
C ALA A 66 2.56 -2.92 -12.17
N PRO A 67 2.15 -2.79 -13.44
CA PRO A 67 2.84 -1.92 -14.37
C PRO A 67 2.74 -0.45 -13.94
N GLN A 68 3.79 0.34 -14.18
CA GLN A 68 3.84 1.77 -13.79
C GLN A 68 2.61 2.57 -14.23
N VAL A 69 2.01 2.25 -15.39
CA VAL A 69 0.80 2.93 -15.87
C VAL A 69 -0.40 2.76 -14.93
N GLU A 70 -0.50 1.63 -14.21
CA GLU A 70 -1.55 1.43 -13.20
C GLU A 70 -1.27 2.27 -11.95
N TRP A 71 0.01 2.38 -11.52
CA TRP A 71 0.43 3.24 -10.41
C TRP A 71 0.20 4.73 -10.69
N PHE A 72 0.48 5.20 -11.91
CA PHE A 72 0.16 6.57 -12.32
C PHE A 72 -1.33 6.83 -12.54
N GLY A 73 -2.13 5.76 -12.68
CA GLY A 73 -3.57 5.84 -12.91
C GLY A 73 -4.41 6.01 -11.63
N ILE A 74 -3.81 5.89 -10.44
CA ILE A 74 -4.49 6.08 -9.17
C ILE A 74 -4.26 7.47 -8.59
N ASP A 75 -5.13 7.91 -7.68
CA ASP A 75 -5.01 9.22 -7.03
C ASP A 75 -3.88 9.30 -5.97
N GLY A 76 -3.25 8.18 -5.66
CA GLY A 76 -2.16 8.05 -4.71
C GLY A 76 -2.58 7.92 -3.25
N THR A 77 -3.87 7.83 -2.93
CA THR A 77 -4.33 7.53 -1.56
C THR A 77 -4.02 6.08 -1.20
N ILE A 78 -3.87 5.81 0.10
CA ILE A 78 -3.64 4.45 0.61
C ILE A 78 -4.80 3.51 0.24
N GLU A 79 -6.03 4.00 0.22
CA GLU A 79 -7.19 3.25 -0.22
C GLU A 79 -7.09 2.85 -1.70
N SER A 80 -6.65 3.75 -2.56
CA SER A 80 -6.42 3.47 -3.98
C SER A 80 -5.26 2.49 -4.21
N VAL A 81 -4.16 2.65 -3.47
CA VAL A 81 -3.03 1.69 -3.48
C VAL A 81 -3.53 0.30 -3.07
N SER A 82 -4.28 0.22 -1.98
CA SER A 82 -4.83 -1.05 -1.47
C SER A 82 -5.82 -1.69 -2.45
N SER A 83 -6.63 -0.87 -3.12
CA SER A 83 -7.57 -1.33 -4.14
C SER A 83 -6.84 -1.85 -5.39
N LEU A 84 -5.71 -1.24 -5.77
CA LEU A 84 -4.85 -1.74 -6.83
C LEU A 84 -4.25 -3.10 -6.45
N VAL A 85 -3.70 -3.22 -5.24
CA VAL A 85 -3.15 -4.48 -4.71
C VAL A 85 -4.20 -5.60 -4.76
N LEU A 86 -5.39 -5.36 -4.21
CA LEU A 86 -6.48 -6.35 -4.22
C LEU A 86 -6.86 -6.80 -5.63
N ARG A 87 -6.85 -5.89 -6.61
CA ARG A 87 -7.14 -6.22 -8.01
C ARG A 87 -6.13 -7.21 -8.57
N HIS A 88 -4.86 -7.11 -8.19
CA HIS A 88 -3.81 -8.04 -8.63
C HIS A 88 -3.81 -9.34 -7.84
N LEU A 89 -4.14 -9.31 -6.55
CA LEU A 89 -4.29 -10.53 -5.75
C LEU A 89 -5.49 -11.37 -6.21
N SER A 90 -6.53 -10.75 -6.76
CA SER A 90 -7.75 -11.43 -7.23
C SER A 90 -7.65 -12.05 -8.63
N LYS A 91 -6.49 -11.99 -9.29
CA LYS A 91 -6.24 -12.57 -10.61
C LYS A 91 -5.65 -13.98 -10.50
#